data_AF-A0A538PI45-F1
#
_entry.id   AF-A0A538PI45-F1
#
_cell.length_a   1.000
_cell.length_b   1.000
_cell.length_c   1.000
_cell.angle_alpha   90.00
_cell.angle_beta   90.00
_cell.angle_gamma   90.00
#
_symmetry.space_group_name_H-M   'P 1'
#
loop_
_entity.id
_entity.type
_entity.pdbx_description
1 polymer ?
#
loop_
_entity_poly.entity_id
_entity_poly.type
_entity_poly.pdbx_seq_one_letter_code
_entity_poly.pdbx_strand_id
1 'polypeptide(L)'
;MRSNQPMSLPELHDPDTLTREKVDSAIRHKTAGFYVLGTLSENRVMSVSYVGRSDDDLAAKLKRHAGNYPAFAYATADSPLLAYHGECRLYHALKPSKNVLHPTRKPAAEWACPVCGQ
;
A
#
# COMPACT_ATOMS: atom_id res chain seq x y z
N MET A 1 17.59 -22.06 -13.17
CA MET A 1 17.18 -22.27 -11.77
C MET A 1 16.68 -20.93 -11.24
N ARG A 2 15.36 -20.74 -11.07
CA ARG A 2 14.82 -19.50 -10.50
C ARG A 2 14.73 -19.71 -9.00
N SER A 3 15.56 -18.98 -8.25
CA SER A 3 15.60 -19.04 -6.80
C SER A 3 14.22 -18.68 -6.25
N ASN A 4 13.54 -19.68 -5.67
CA ASN A 4 12.24 -19.53 -5.03
C ASN A 4 12.46 -19.00 -3.60
N GLN A 5 13.04 -17.81 -3.51
CA GLN A 5 13.18 -17.11 -2.24
C GLN A 5 11.78 -16.63 -1.84
N PRO A 6 11.25 -16.95 -0.64
CA PRO A 6 9.97 -16.41 -0.21
C PRO A 6 10.11 -14.89 -0.23
N MET A 7 9.35 -14.24 -1.11
CA MET A 7 9.35 -12.80 -1.19
C MET A 7 8.82 -12.27 0.13
N SER A 8 9.71 -11.71 0.93
CA SER A 8 9.36 -11.04 2.19
C SER A 8 8.30 -9.99 1.93
N LEU A 9 7.30 -9.94 2.81
CA LEU A 9 6.32 -8.89 2.82
C LEU A 9 7.03 -7.54 2.99
N PRO A 10 6.62 -6.50 2.24
CA PRO A 10 7.14 -5.17 2.48
C PRO A 10 6.85 -4.74 3.92
N GLU A 11 7.84 -4.16 4.58
CA GLU A 11 7.66 -3.58 5.90
C GLU A 11 6.83 -2.29 5.78
N LEU A 12 5.84 -2.15 6.64
CA LEU A 12 4.99 -0.97 6.74
C LEU A 12 5.25 -0.29 8.08
N HIS A 13 5.12 1.03 8.10
CA HIS A 13 4.99 1.78 9.35
C HIS A 13 3.84 1.24 10.20
N ASP A 14 3.97 1.38 11.51
CA ASP A 14 2.94 0.96 12.45
C ASP A 14 1.56 1.52 12.07
N PRO A 15 0.50 0.70 12.17
CA PRO A 15 -0.84 1.13 11.82
C PRO A 15 -1.34 2.22 12.76
N ASP A 16 -2.00 3.24 12.22
CA ASP A 16 -2.64 4.31 12.98
C ASP A 16 -4.04 4.59 12.44
N THR A 17 -4.80 5.40 13.16
CA THR A 17 -6.13 5.84 12.77
C THR A 17 -6.04 6.71 11.53
N LEU A 18 -6.87 6.42 10.53
CA LEU A 18 -6.89 7.17 9.28
C LEU A 18 -7.70 8.45 9.43
N THR A 19 -7.04 9.50 9.94
CA THR A 19 -7.52 10.88 9.88
C THR A 19 -6.60 11.74 9.01
N ARG A 20 -7.07 12.91 8.58
CA ARG A 20 -6.26 13.81 7.74
C ARG A 20 -5.04 14.31 8.51
N GLU A 21 -5.23 14.63 9.79
CA GLU A 21 -4.20 15.14 10.70
C GLU A 21 -3.13 14.09 10.97
N LYS A 22 -3.53 12.83 11.19
CA LYS A 22 -2.59 11.71 11.36
C LYS A 22 -1.76 11.47 10.11
N VAL A 23 -2.38 11.52 8.94
CA VAL A 23 -1.67 11.38 7.65
C VAL A 23 -0.67 12.54 7.45
N ASP A 24 -1.09 13.78 7.70
CA ASP A 24 -0.21 14.96 7.54
C ASP A 24 0.96 14.96 8.53
N SER A 25 0.75 14.45 9.75
CA SER A 25 1.82 14.27 10.73
C SER A 25 2.81 13.17 10.32
N ALA A 26 2.32 12.09 9.71
CA ALA A 26 3.12 10.93 9.33
C ALA A 26 3.92 11.17 8.03
N ILE A 27 3.31 11.80 7.03
CA ILE A 27 3.88 11.96 5.69
C ILE A 27 3.99 13.46 5.35
N ARG A 28 5.14 14.04 5.67
CA ARG A 28 5.36 15.50 5.61
C ARG A 28 5.73 16.03 4.22
N HIS A 29 6.19 15.16 3.33
CA HIS A 29 6.64 15.53 2.00
C HIS A 29 5.91 14.71 0.94
N LYS A 30 5.75 15.27 -0.26
CA LYS A 30 5.25 14.52 -1.41
C LYS A 30 6.20 13.38 -1.72
N THR A 31 5.66 12.19 -1.82
CA THR A 31 6.39 10.96 -2.05
C THR A 31 5.47 9.92 -2.68
N ALA A 32 6.06 9.06 -3.51
CA ALA A 32 5.43 7.81 -3.87
C ALA A 32 5.37 6.86 -2.67
N GLY A 33 4.52 5.86 -2.75
CA GLY A 33 4.46 4.79 -1.75
C GLY A 33 3.21 3.94 -1.87
N PHE A 34 3.09 2.99 -0.96
CA PHE A 34 2.02 2.01 -0.94
C PHE A 34 1.48 1.85 0.48
N TYR A 35 0.25 1.35 0.57
CA TYR A 35 -0.49 1.36 1.82
C TYR A 35 -1.52 0.23 1.89
N VAL A 36 -1.95 -0.05 3.10
CA VAL A 36 -3.08 -0.91 3.42
C VAL A 36 -4.12 -0.12 4.20
N LEU A 37 -5.39 -0.42 3.99
CA LEU A 37 -6.51 0.15 4.74
C LEU A 37 -7.37 -0.98 5.34
N GLY A 38 -7.97 -0.69 6.48
CA GLY A 38 -8.74 -1.69 7.20
C GLY A 38 -9.19 -1.21 8.57
N THR A 39 -9.43 -2.17 9.46
CA THR A 39 -9.73 -1.92 10.88
C THR A 39 -8.51 -2.22 11.74
N LEU A 40 -8.41 -1.53 12.87
CA LEU A 40 -7.38 -1.76 13.88
C LEU A 40 -8.06 -2.23 15.16
N SER A 41 -7.73 -3.43 15.64
CA SER A 41 -8.24 -3.92 16.91
C SER A 41 -7.48 -3.32 18.09
N GLU A 42 -8.02 -3.51 19.30
CA GLU A 42 -7.45 -2.96 20.54
C GLU A 42 -6.00 -3.41 20.79
N ASN A 43 -5.65 -4.63 20.37
CA ASN A 43 -4.29 -5.18 20.43
C ASN A 43 -3.38 -4.71 19.27
N ARG A 44 -3.76 -3.65 18.55
CA ARG A 44 -3.07 -3.10 17.38
C ARG A 44 -2.85 -4.07 16.22
N VAL A 45 -3.63 -5.14 16.13
CA VAL A 45 -3.65 -6.02 14.95
C VAL A 45 -4.54 -5.39 13.89
N MET A 46 -4.00 -5.24 12.68
CA MET A 46 -4.73 -4.64 11.57
C MET A 46 -5.40 -5.72 10.71
N SER A 47 -6.71 -5.61 10.53
CA SER A 47 -7.47 -6.42 9.57
C SER A 47 -7.55 -5.68 8.23
N VAL A 48 -6.69 -6.05 7.29
CA VAL A 48 -6.57 -5.39 5.99
C VAL A 48 -7.71 -5.81 5.07
N SER A 49 -8.35 -4.82 4.45
CA SER A 49 -9.43 -5.02 3.47
C SER A 49 -9.15 -4.37 2.11
N TYR A 50 -8.19 -3.45 2.06
CA TYR A 50 -7.80 -2.73 0.85
C TYR A 50 -6.29 -2.54 0.81
N VAL A 51 -5.70 -2.66 -0.38
CA VAL A 51 -4.29 -2.35 -0.65
C VAL A 51 -4.22 -1.29 -1.74
N GLY A 52 -3.35 -0.31 -1.63
CA GLY A 52 -3.24 0.74 -2.64
C GLY A 52 -1.84 1.31 -2.77
N ARG A 53 -1.66 2.17 -3.77
CA ARG A 53 -0.47 3.00 -3.94
C ARG A 53 -0.77 4.43 -4.35
N SER A 54 0.28 5.25 -4.28
CA SER A 54 0.38 6.55 -4.94
C SER A 54 1.74 6.67 -5.61
N ASP A 55 1.75 7.26 -6.81
CA ASP A 55 2.98 7.46 -7.60
C ASP A 55 3.70 8.78 -7.27
N ASP A 56 3.03 9.73 -6.61
CA ASP A 56 3.57 11.09 -6.43
C ASP A 56 3.23 11.68 -5.06
N ASP A 57 1.99 11.53 -4.61
CA ASP A 57 1.50 12.14 -3.38
C ASP A 57 0.73 11.12 -2.54
N LEU A 58 1.46 10.35 -1.72
CA LEU A 58 0.90 9.34 -0.84
C LEU A 58 -0.05 9.95 0.20
N ALA A 59 0.31 11.10 0.78
CA ALA A 59 -0.50 11.78 1.79
C ALA A 59 -1.86 12.19 1.19
N ALA A 60 -1.86 12.84 0.03
CA ALA A 60 -3.10 13.22 -0.64
C ALA A 60 -3.96 12.01 -1.02
N LYS A 61 -3.35 10.88 -1.39
CA LYS A 61 -4.08 9.64 -1.70
C LYS A 61 -4.74 9.05 -0.47
N LEU A 62 -4.02 8.88 0.64
CA LEU A 62 -4.55 8.38 1.91
C LEU A 62 -5.68 9.27 2.46
N LYS A 63 -5.53 10.60 2.38
CA LYS A 63 -6.55 11.54 2.84
C LYS A 63 -7.88 11.43 2.09
N ARG A 64 -7.92 10.89 0.87
CA ARG A 64 -9.17 10.61 0.14
C ARG A 64 -9.95 9.42 0.71
N HIS A 65 -9.26 8.55 1.47
CA HIS A 65 -9.87 7.41 2.13
C HIS A 65 -10.29 7.70 3.58
N ALA A 66 -9.87 8.83 4.16
CA ALA A 66 -10.29 9.26 5.48
C ALA A 66 -11.82 9.38 5.57
N GLY A 67 -12.39 8.82 6.64
CA GLY A 67 -13.85 8.70 6.83
C GLY A 67 -14.47 7.45 6.21
N ASN A 68 -13.80 6.79 5.26
CA ASN A 68 -14.26 5.52 4.68
C ASN A 68 -13.60 4.30 5.31
N TYR A 69 -12.36 4.45 5.80
CA TYR A 69 -11.60 3.41 6.48
C TYR A 69 -11.15 3.91 7.85
N PRO A 70 -11.24 3.09 8.91
CA PRO A 70 -10.81 3.48 10.26
C PRO A 70 -9.29 3.60 10.42
N ALA A 71 -8.51 2.75 9.75
CA ALA A 71 -7.07 2.65 9.97
C ALA A 71 -6.28 2.48 8.68
N PHE A 72 -5.01 2.88 8.75
CA PHE A 72 -4.03 2.73 7.67
C PHE A 72 -2.65 2.33 8.20
N ALA A 73 -1.89 1.66 7.34
CA ALA A 73 -0.44 1.51 7.46
C ALA A 73 0.18 1.72 6.08
N TYR A 74 1.41 2.19 6.01
CA TYR A 74 2.01 2.62 4.75
C TYR A 74 3.53 2.43 4.73
N ALA A 75 4.12 2.51 3.55
CA ALA A 75 5.54 2.71 3.35
C ALA A 75 5.77 3.70 2.21
N THR A 76 6.79 4.53 2.34
CA THR A 76 7.26 5.40 1.25
C THR A 76 8.08 4.59 0.24
N ALA A 77 8.12 5.07 -0.99
CA ALA A 77 8.91 4.45 -2.05
C ALA A 77 9.69 5.52 -2.82
N ASP A 78 10.93 5.19 -3.21
CA ASP A 78 11.80 6.11 -3.95
C ASP A 78 11.34 6.32 -5.40
N SER A 79 10.39 5.51 -5.88
CA SER A 79 9.83 5.66 -7.22
C SER A 79 8.42 5.09 -7.33
N PRO A 80 7.63 5.55 -8.33
CA PRO A 80 6.37 4.92 -8.72
C PRO A 80 6.47 3.41 -8.99
N LEU A 81 7.58 2.95 -9.59
CA LEU A 81 7.82 1.54 -9.86
C LEU A 81 7.92 0.74 -8.56
N LEU A 82 8.67 1.24 -7.58
CA LEU A 82 8.78 0.59 -6.27
C LEU A 82 7.45 0.64 -5.50
N ALA A 83 6.66 1.72 -5.66
CA ALA A 83 5.32 1.79 -5.12
C ALA A 83 4.40 0.70 -5.71
N TYR A 84 4.44 0.52 -7.03
CA TYR A 84 3.74 -0.56 -7.73
C TYR A 84 4.18 -1.95 -7.26
N HIS A 85 5.49 -2.19 -7.14
CA HIS A 85 6.01 -3.46 -6.64
C HIS A 85 5.54 -3.76 -5.20
N GLY A 86 5.54 -2.75 -4.32
CA GLY A 86 5.04 -2.89 -2.96
C GLY A 86 3.56 -3.23 -2.90
N GLU A 87 2.73 -2.51 -3.68
CA GLU A 87 1.30 -2.78 -3.82
C GLU A 87 1.04 -4.22 -4.31
N CYS A 88 1.74 -4.67 -5.35
CA CYS A 88 1.62 -6.05 -5.86
C CYS A 88 1.95 -7.09 -4.79
N ARG A 89 3.05 -6.91 -4.05
CA ARG A 89 3.44 -7.85 -2.98
C ARG A 89 2.39 -7.93 -1.89
N LEU A 90 1.87 -6.79 -1.43
CA LEU A 90 0.80 -6.74 -0.43
C LEU A 90 -0.50 -7.36 -0.96
N TYR A 91 -0.89 -7.03 -2.18
CA TYR A 91 -2.09 -7.57 -2.83
C TYR A 91 -2.04 -9.11 -2.88
N HIS A 92 -0.94 -9.68 -3.35
CA HIS A 92 -0.79 -11.13 -3.48
C HIS A 92 -0.72 -11.85 -2.12
N ALA A 93 -0.11 -11.23 -1.12
CA ALA A 93 0.01 -11.82 0.21
C ALA A 93 -1.28 -11.71 1.04
N LEU A 94 -1.97 -10.56 0.97
CA LEU A 94 -3.12 -10.25 1.82
C LEU A 94 -4.46 -10.57 1.18
N LYS A 95 -4.53 -10.66 -0.16
CA LYS A 95 -5.75 -10.94 -0.95
C LYS A 95 -6.93 -10.06 -0.49
N PRO A 96 -6.82 -8.73 -0.64
CA PRO A 96 -7.79 -7.78 -0.07
C PRO A 96 -9.19 -7.99 -0.64
N SER A 97 -10.20 -7.89 0.24
CA SER A 97 -11.60 -8.15 -0.12
C SER A 97 -12.29 -6.99 -0.83
N LYS A 98 -11.81 -5.75 -0.71
CA LYS A 98 -12.45 -4.55 -1.29
C LYS A 98 -11.85 -4.10 -2.63
N ASN A 99 -10.67 -4.59 -3.00
CA ASN A 99 -10.09 -4.36 -4.32
C ASN A 99 -9.41 -5.63 -4.85
N VAL A 100 -10.25 -6.56 -5.27
CA VAL A 100 -9.90 -7.91 -5.73
C VAL A 100 -9.25 -7.97 -7.11
N LEU A 101 -9.15 -6.84 -7.82
CA LEU A 101 -8.46 -6.78 -9.10
C LEU A 101 -6.98 -6.52 -8.85
N HIS A 102 -6.14 -7.23 -9.60
CA HIS A 102 -4.70 -7.03 -9.55
C HIS A 102 -4.34 -5.55 -9.81
N PRO A 103 -3.35 -5.00 -9.08
CA PRO A 103 -2.84 -3.67 -9.32
C PRO A 103 -2.57 -3.37 -10.80
N THR A 104 -3.13 -2.27 -11.29
CA THR A 104 -2.91 -1.85 -12.67
C THR A 104 -1.55 -1.16 -12.77
N ARG A 105 -0.78 -1.55 -13.80
CA ARG A 105 0.43 -0.83 -14.19
C ARG A 105 0.09 0.55 -14.73
N LYS A 106 1.03 1.49 -14.67
CA LYS A 106 0.87 2.79 -15.30
C LYS A 106 0.75 2.60 -16.83
N PRO A 107 -0.23 3.22 -17.52
CA PRO A 107 -0.55 2.91 -18.93
C PRO A 107 0.58 3.08 -19.97
N ALA A 108 1.65 3.79 -19.62
CA ALA A 108 2.80 4.05 -20.50
C ALA A 108 4.11 3.43 -19.98
N ALA A 109 4.06 2.61 -18.93
CA ALA A 109 5.24 2.03 -18.31
C ALA A 109 5.28 0.51 -18.55
N GLU A 110 6.44 0.00 -18.96
CA GLU A 110 6.71 -1.43 -19.13
C GLU A 110 7.02 -2.10 -17.77
N TRP A 111 6.15 -1.89 -16.79
CA TRP A 111 6.31 -2.50 -15.47
C TRP A 111 5.66 -3.88 -15.46
N ALA A 112 6.40 -4.86 -14.96
CA ALA A 112 5.90 -6.20 -14.71
C ALA A 112 5.71 -6.40 -13.20
N CYS A 113 4.62 -7.04 -12.81
CA CYS A 113 4.37 -7.45 -11.45
C CYS A 113 5.50 -8.35 -10.96
N PRO A 114 6.14 -8.05 -9.82
CA PRO A 114 7.27 -8.84 -9.33
C PRO A 114 6.84 -10.22 -8.80
N VAL A 115 5.53 -10.47 -8.65
CA VAL A 115 4.98 -11.73 -8.13
C VAL A 115 4.48 -12.65 -9.23
N CYS A 116 3.68 -12.15 -10.17
CA CYS A 116 3.04 -12.98 -11.21
C CYS A 116 3.38 -12.59 -12.65
N GLY A 117 4.09 -11.47 -12.87
CA GLY A 117 4.53 -11.02 -14.19
C GLY A 117 3.47 -10.35 -15.08
N GLN A 118 2.25 -10.08 -14.58
CA GLN A 118 1.28 -9.19 -15.25
C GLN A 118 1.79 -7.75 -15.35
#